data_AF-A0A0Q4KRU6-F1
#
_entry.id   AF-A0A0Q4KRU6-F1
#
_cell.length_a   1.000
_cell.length_b   1.000
_cell.length_c   1.000
_cell.angle_alpha   90.00
_cell.angle_beta   90.00
_cell.angle_gamma   90.00
#
_symmetry.space_group_name_H-M   'P 1'
#
loop_
_entity.id
_entity.type
_entity.pdbx_description
1 polymer ?
#
loop_
_entity_poly.entity_id
_entity_poly.type
_entity_poly.pdbx_seq_one_letter_code
_entity_poly.pdbx_strand_id
1 'polypeptide(L)'
;MCPRILIVAGSDSGGGAGIQADIKTVTMLGGHAMTAITALTAQNTLGVQGVLPVPAAFVAQQMRSCIDDIGVDAVKIGMIGSVDVAHAVADILDTLDVPVVFDPVMVATSGAVLADADTIAGFERLMRRATVVTPNLPELAALGGEAGILAHGPAVLVKGGHADGDDVIDRLVTTDGEVARWSDPRIDTRHTHGTGCTLASGIAEGLGRGLALPAAIARARRFVRVALREAPGFGAGHGPMGHARVRLDGATAGMVANQVTLPSTDYDASVGFYGALGLSRIIDAPPRYARFEAAGGTTLSIEAMAHDDIGAVVYFEVDDLDAAIARARAAGAVVSDPVDERWGWREALLSDPAGNRLCLYQAGEMRRFPPWRIADA
;
A
#
# COMPACT_ATOMS: atom_id res chain seq x y z
N MET A 1 -10.95 -11.76 9.08
CA MET A 1 -12.18 -11.30 8.37
C MET A 1 -11.75 -10.56 7.11
N CYS A 2 -12.53 -10.64 6.02
CA CYS A 2 -12.31 -9.85 4.81
C CYS A 2 -13.09 -8.53 4.97
N PRO A 3 -12.44 -7.37 5.12
CA PRO A 3 -13.16 -6.11 5.36
C PRO A 3 -13.87 -5.63 4.09
N ARG A 4 -15.09 -5.12 4.24
CA ARG A 4 -15.95 -4.59 3.17
C ARG A 4 -15.76 -3.08 3.08
N ILE A 5 -15.11 -2.62 2.01
CA ILE A 5 -14.73 -1.22 1.84
C ILE A 5 -15.58 -0.58 0.76
N LEU A 6 -16.40 0.42 1.13
CA LEU A 6 -17.17 1.19 0.16
C LEU A 6 -16.35 2.36 -0.36
N ILE A 7 -16.14 2.41 -1.66
CA ILE A 7 -15.41 3.46 -2.36
C ILE A 7 -16.39 4.39 -3.05
N VAL A 8 -16.37 5.67 -2.69
CA VAL A 8 -17.17 6.72 -3.35
C VAL A 8 -16.24 7.64 -4.13
N ALA A 9 -16.12 7.42 -5.44
CA ALA A 9 -15.15 8.15 -6.27
C ALA A 9 -15.50 8.09 -7.77
N GLY A 10 -14.73 8.83 -8.58
CA GLY A 10 -14.79 8.77 -10.04
C GLY A 10 -14.10 7.53 -10.62
N SER A 11 -14.56 7.12 -11.80
CA SER A 11 -13.96 6.05 -12.60
C SER A 11 -12.90 6.62 -13.55
N ASP A 12 -11.69 6.05 -13.51
CA ASP A 12 -10.58 6.28 -14.42
C ASP A 12 -10.53 5.22 -15.55
N SER A 13 -10.81 5.64 -16.79
CA SER A 13 -10.73 4.77 -17.97
C SER A 13 -9.33 4.17 -18.21
N GLY A 14 -8.25 4.87 -17.83
CA GLY A 14 -6.88 4.37 -17.92
C GLY A 14 -6.50 3.38 -16.81
N GLY A 15 -7.33 3.28 -15.78
CA GLY A 15 -7.20 2.31 -14.70
C GLY A 15 -6.04 2.56 -13.73
N GLY A 16 -5.44 3.75 -13.71
CA GLY A 16 -4.32 4.09 -12.83
C GLY A 16 -4.71 4.77 -11.53
N ALA A 17 -5.85 5.49 -11.52
CA ALA A 17 -6.41 6.19 -10.37
C ALA A 17 -7.90 5.84 -10.17
N GLY A 18 -8.61 6.64 -9.37
CA GLY A 18 -10.05 6.50 -9.13
C GLY A 18 -10.44 5.12 -8.61
N ILE A 19 -11.68 4.73 -8.92
CA ILE A 19 -12.25 3.43 -8.53
C ILE A 19 -11.36 2.25 -8.91
N GLN A 20 -10.68 2.31 -10.05
CA GLN A 20 -9.84 1.23 -10.54
C GLN A 20 -8.62 1.03 -9.64
N ALA A 21 -7.95 2.11 -9.23
CA ALA A 21 -6.87 2.03 -8.23
C ALA A 21 -7.40 1.59 -6.87
N ASP A 22 -8.59 2.07 -6.49
CA ASP A 22 -9.21 1.75 -5.21
C ASP A 22 -9.52 0.24 -5.10
N ILE A 23 -10.20 -0.35 -6.10
CA ILE A 23 -10.50 -1.79 -6.17
C ILE A 23 -9.22 -2.62 -6.13
N LYS A 24 -8.21 -2.26 -6.95
CA LYS A 24 -6.93 -2.97 -6.99
C LYS A 24 -6.27 -2.97 -5.62
N THR A 25 -6.25 -1.81 -4.95
CA THR A 25 -5.63 -1.67 -3.64
C THR A 25 -6.33 -2.53 -2.59
N VAL A 26 -7.64 -2.38 -2.45
CA VAL A 26 -8.44 -3.13 -1.46
C VAL A 26 -8.34 -4.63 -1.72
N THR A 27 -8.45 -5.06 -2.98
CA THR A 27 -8.36 -6.49 -3.36
C THR A 27 -6.98 -7.06 -3.03
N MET A 28 -5.90 -6.36 -3.39
CA MET A 28 -4.53 -6.81 -3.14
C MET A 28 -4.17 -6.81 -1.66
N LEU A 29 -4.88 -6.05 -0.83
CA LEU A 29 -4.75 -6.07 0.62
C LEU A 29 -5.66 -7.10 1.32
N GLY A 30 -6.48 -7.82 0.54
CA GLY A 30 -7.37 -8.89 1.03
C GLY A 30 -8.72 -8.41 1.56
N GLY A 31 -9.16 -7.21 1.15
CA GLY A 31 -10.51 -6.69 1.38
C GLY A 31 -11.45 -6.91 0.20
N HIS A 32 -12.74 -6.68 0.43
CA HIS A 32 -13.78 -6.67 -0.58
C HIS A 32 -14.15 -5.23 -0.93
N ALA A 33 -13.86 -4.81 -2.17
CA ALA A 33 -14.16 -3.46 -2.64
C ALA A 33 -15.57 -3.38 -3.22
N MET A 34 -16.36 -2.42 -2.74
CA MET A 34 -17.64 -2.01 -3.31
C MET A 34 -17.53 -0.56 -3.77
N THR A 35 -18.36 -0.13 -4.71
CA THR A 35 -18.21 1.19 -5.33
C THR A 35 -19.53 1.94 -5.48
N ALA A 36 -19.47 3.25 -5.31
CA ALA A 36 -20.48 4.19 -5.76
C ALA A 36 -19.78 5.22 -6.67
N ILE A 37 -20.10 5.17 -7.96
CA ILE A 37 -19.41 5.96 -8.99
C ILE A 37 -19.99 7.36 -9.04
N THR A 38 -19.15 8.37 -8.85
CA THR A 38 -19.54 9.80 -8.84
C THR A 38 -19.44 10.45 -10.22
N ALA A 39 -18.52 9.98 -11.06
CA ALA A 39 -18.37 10.39 -12.44
C ALA A 39 -17.60 9.33 -13.25
N LEU A 40 -17.83 9.30 -14.56
CA LEU A 40 -17.01 8.57 -15.51
C LEU A 40 -16.05 9.57 -16.17
N THR A 41 -14.76 9.27 -16.22
CA THR A 41 -13.80 10.10 -16.97
C THR A 41 -13.28 9.34 -18.19
N ALA A 42 -13.36 9.98 -19.35
CA ALA A 42 -12.55 9.61 -20.51
C ALA A 42 -11.16 10.19 -20.26
N GLN A 43 -10.27 9.38 -19.70
CA GLN A 43 -8.91 9.80 -19.36
C GLN A 43 -7.90 8.68 -19.63
N ASN A 44 -6.63 9.07 -19.75
CA ASN A 44 -5.49 8.17 -19.89
C ASN A 44 -4.23 8.83 -19.32
N THR A 45 -3.05 8.25 -19.55
CA THR A 45 -1.79 8.76 -18.99
C THR A 45 -1.41 10.18 -19.47
N LEU A 46 -2.04 10.68 -20.53
CA LEU A 46 -1.84 12.04 -21.08
C LEU A 46 -2.85 13.06 -20.51
N GLY A 47 -3.78 12.62 -19.66
CA GLY A 47 -4.72 13.48 -18.96
C GLY A 47 -6.19 13.14 -19.21
N VAL A 48 -7.06 14.07 -18.85
CA VAL A 48 -8.54 13.96 -18.93
C VAL A 48 -9.04 14.61 -20.23
N GLN A 49 -9.81 13.86 -21.02
CA GLN A 49 -10.46 14.34 -22.26
C GLN A 49 -11.95 14.63 -22.08
N GLY A 50 -12.60 14.01 -21.08
CA GLY A 50 -14.01 14.23 -20.82
C GLY A 50 -14.44 13.70 -19.46
N VAL A 51 -15.49 14.30 -18.91
CA VAL A 51 -16.09 13.92 -17.63
C VAL A 51 -17.60 13.84 -17.82
N LEU A 52 -18.18 12.71 -17.45
CA LEU A 52 -19.62 12.49 -17.38
C LEU A 52 -20.03 12.33 -15.91
N PRO A 53 -20.64 13.36 -15.30
CA PRO A 53 -21.06 13.28 -13.90
C PRO A 53 -22.23 12.31 -13.73
N VAL A 54 -22.26 11.62 -12.59
CA VAL A 54 -23.38 10.75 -12.19
C VAL A 54 -24.31 11.56 -11.28
N PRO A 55 -25.65 11.54 -11.51
CA PRO A 55 -26.59 12.24 -10.65
C PRO A 55 -26.49 11.82 -9.18
N ALA A 56 -26.53 12.78 -8.24
CA ALA A 56 -26.38 12.53 -6.81
C ALA A 56 -27.35 11.47 -6.26
N ALA A 57 -28.61 11.48 -6.73
CA ALA A 57 -29.60 10.47 -6.36
C ALA A 57 -29.16 9.03 -6.75
N PHE A 58 -28.50 8.87 -7.89
CA PHE A 58 -27.99 7.58 -8.33
C PHE A 58 -26.71 7.17 -7.59
N VAL A 59 -25.86 8.13 -7.20
CA VAL A 59 -24.73 7.86 -6.29
C VAL A 59 -25.24 7.33 -4.95
N ALA A 60 -26.25 7.99 -4.37
CA ALA A 60 -26.89 7.56 -3.13
C ALA A 60 -27.53 6.17 -3.27
N GLN A 61 -28.19 5.89 -4.41
CA GLN A 61 -28.76 4.58 -4.69
C GLN A 61 -27.69 3.48 -4.76
N GLN A 62 -26.54 3.74 -5.38
CA GLN A 62 -25.41 2.80 -5.42
C GLN A 62 -24.90 2.49 -4.02
N MET A 63 -24.66 3.53 -3.18
CA MET A 63 -24.22 3.35 -1.80
C MET A 63 -25.20 2.49 -1.01
N ARG A 64 -26.50 2.80 -1.04
CA ARG A 64 -27.54 2.02 -0.34
C ARG A 64 -27.60 0.57 -0.82
N SER A 65 -27.50 0.34 -2.14
CA SER A 65 -27.49 -1.01 -2.70
C SER A 65 -26.37 -1.88 -2.14
N CYS A 66 -25.19 -1.30 -1.88
CA CYS A 66 -24.08 -2.02 -1.24
C CYS A 66 -24.28 -2.15 0.28
N ILE A 67 -24.63 -1.06 0.95
CA ILE A 67 -24.73 -1.00 2.41
C ILE A 67 -25.85 -1.89 2.93
N ASP A 68 -27.03 -1.88 2.30
CA ASP A 68 -28.23 -2.54 2.82
C ASP A 68 -28.17 -4.07 2.69
N ASP A 69 -27.40 -4.59 1.72
CA ASP A 69 -27.26 -6.04 1.48
C ASP A 69 -25.92 -6.58 2.01
N ILE A 70 -24.81 -6.01 1.54
CA ILE A 70 -23.45 -6.52 1.83
C ILE A 70 -22.95 -5.97 3.17
N GLY A 71 -23.36 -4.75 3.53
CA GLY A 71 -22.84 -3.98 4.66
C GLY A 71 -21.47 -3.36 4.38
N VAL A 72 -20.96 -2.56 5.33
CA VAL A 72 -19.73 -1.77 5.17
C VAL A 72 -18.93 -1.76 6.47
N ASP A 73 -17.61 -1.86 6.36
CA ASP A 73 -16.66 -1.81 7.48
C ASP A 73 -15.83 -0.52 7.49
N ALA A 74 -15.64 0.13 6.34
CA ALA A 74 -15.11 1.48 6.22
C ALA A 74 -15.48 2.10 4.87
N VAL A 75 -15.48 3.43 4.80
CA VAL A 75 -15.73 4.19 3.56
C VAL A 75 -14.48 4.95 3.15
N LYS A 76 -14.11 4.89 1.87
CA LYS A 76 -13.15 5.82 1.26
C LYS A 76 -13.89 6.75 0.32
N ILE A 77 -13.63 8.04 0.45
CA ILE A 77 -14.15 9.08 -0.43
C ILE A 77 -13.00 9.64 -1.25
N GLY A 78 -13.17 9.69 -2.57
CA GLY A 78 -12.23 10.32 -3.49
C GLY A 78 -12.88 11.49 -4.23
N MET A 79 -12.70 11.54 -5.55
CA MET A 79 -13.31 12.57 -6.39
C MET A 79 -14.85 12.55 -6.30
N ILE A 80 -15.46 13.63 -5.82
CA ILE A 80 -16.91 13.77 -5.63
C ILE A 80 -17.61 14.45 -6.83
N GLY A 81 -16.98 15.47 -7.43
CA GLY A 81 -17.41 16.09 -8.68
C GLY A 81 -18.54 17.14 -8.59
N SER A 82 -19.33 17.19 -7.51
CA SER A 82 -20.26 18.30 -7.25
C SER A 82 -20.68 18.43 -5.78
N VAL A 83 -21.15 19.62 -5.39
CA VAL A 83 -21.72 19.86 -4.06
C VAL A 83 -22.93 18.96 -3.74
N ASP A 84 -23.79 18.70 -4.73
CA ASP A 84 -24.97 17.85 -4.55
C ASP A 84 -24.57 16.40 -4.22
N VAL A 85 -23.54 15.88 -4.88
CA VAL A 85 -23.00 14.55 -4.55
C VAL A 85 -22.35 14.58 -3.17
N ALA A 86 -21.61 15.64 -2.81
CA ALA A 86 -21.02 15.77 -1.47
C ALA A 86 -22.08 15.70 -0.37
N HIS A 87 -23.19 16.42 -0.55
CA HIS A 87 -24.31 16.41 0.38
C HIS A 87 -25.02 15.06 0.45
N ALA A 88 -25.32 14.44 -0.69
CA ALA A 88 -25.98 13.13 -0.72
C ALA A 88 -25.12 12.02 -0.07
N VAL A 89 -23.80 12.09 -0.26
CA VAL A 89 -22.85 11.18 0.41
C VAL A 89 -22.83 11.45 1.91
N ALA A 90 -22.74 12.71 2.34
CA ALA A 90 -22.79 13.08 3.75
C ALA A 90 -24.07 12.59 4.44
N ASP A 91 -25.24 12.74 3.80
CA ASP A 91 -26.52 12.28 4.34
C ASP A 91 -26.53 10.76 4.62
N ILE A 92 -25.85 9.96 3.79
CA ILE A 92 -25.72 8.52 4.03
C ILE A 92 -24.71 8.25 5.15
N LEU A 93 -23.57 8.95 5.16
CA LEU A 93 -22.54 8.79 6.21
C LEU A 93 -23.06 9.15 7.61
N ASP A 94 -24.04 10.04 7.71
CA ASP A 94 -24.72 10.37 8.98
C ASP A 94 -25.47 9.16 9.58
N THR A 95 -25.76 8.13 8.77
CA THR A 95 -26.44 6.90 9.22
C THR A 95 -25.48 5.77 9.60
N LEU A 96 -24.18 5.96 9.41
CA LEU A 96 -23.16 4.93 9.59
C LEU A 96 -22.25 5.23 10.79
N ASP A 97 -21.82 4.17 11.48
CA ASP A 97 -20.79 4.22 12.52
C ASP A 97 -19.58 3.38 12.08
N VAL A 98 -18.92 3.84 11.02
CA VAL A 98 -17.74 3.18 10.45
C VAL A 98 -16.66 4.24 10.15
N PRO A 99 -15.37 3.85 10.12
CA PRO A 99 -14.31 4.77 9.75
C PRO A 99 -14.48 5.31 8.33
N VAL A 100 -14.18 6.60 8.15
CA VAL A 100 -14.24 7.28 6.86
C VAL A 100 -12.89 7.90 6.53
N VAL A 101 -12.32 7.52 5.39
CA VAL A 101 -11.10 8.13 4.84
C VAL A 101 -11.49 9.07 3.73
N PHE A 102 -11.21 10.36 3.88
CA PHE A 102 -11.50 11.36 2.87
C PHE A 102 -10.22 11.82 2.16
N ASP A 103 -10.09 11.46 0.88
CA ASP A 103 -9.07 12.00 -0.02
C ASP A 103 -9.69 13.18 -0.79
N PRO A 104 -9.38 14.44 -0.42
CA PRO A 104 -10.07 15.61 -0.93
C PRO A 104 -9.56 15.99 -2.33
N VAL A 105 -9.79 15.11 -3.31
CA VAL A 105 -9.30 15.27 -4.68
C VAL A 105 -9.92 16.52 -5.31
N MET A 106 -9.10 17.56 -5.52
CA MET A 106 -9.51 18.81 -6.17
C MET A 106 -8.98 18.96 -7.59
N VAL A 107 -7.83 18.34 -7.89
CA VAL A 107 -7.13 18.46 -9.17
C VAL A 107 -6.61 17.10 -9.59
N ALA A 108 -6.75 16.76 -10.88
CA ALA A 108 -6.21 15.53 -11.44
C ALA A 108 -4.67 15.58 -11.46
N THR A 109 -4.00 14.42 -11.46
CA THR A 109 -2.54 14.35 -11.66
C THR A 109 -2.09 15.05 -12.96
N SER A 110 -2.96 15.13 -13.97
CA SER A 110 -2.71 15.86 -15.21
C SER A 110 -3.01 17.37 -15.14
N GLY A 111 -3.37 17.91 -13.98
CA GLY A 111 -3.65 19.34 -13.76
C GLY A 111 -5.09 19.79 -14.04
N ALA A 112 -6.00 18.89 -14.42
CA ALA A 112 -7.41 19.25 -14.65
C ALA A 112 -8.12 19.58 -13.32
N VAL A 113 -8.86 20.69 -13.25
CA VAL A 113 -9.68 21.04 -12.08
C VAL A 113 -10.85 20.07 -11.98
N LEU A 114 -11.03 19.43 -10.83
CA LEU A 114 -12.05 18.42 -10.55
C LEU A 114 -13.07 18.86 -9.49
N ALA A 115 -12.77 19.92 -8.73
CA ALA A 115 -13.68 20.53 -7.76
C ALA A 115 -13.66 22.05 -7.91
N ASP A 116 -14.83 22.64 -8.10
CA ASP A 116 -15.04 24.08 -8.04
C ASP A 116 -15.23 24.56 -6.59
N ALA A 117 -15.39 25.88 -6.40
CA ALA A 117 -15.55 26.48 -5.08
C ALA A 117 -16.78 25.93 -4.33
N ASP A 118 -17.88 25.67 -5.04
CA ASP A 118 -19.11 25.13 -4.45
C ASP A 118 -18.91 23.68 -3.99
N THR A 119 -18.19 22.88 -4.79
CA THR A 119 -17.81 21.51 -4.42
C THR A 119 -16.92 21.50 -3.19
N ILE A 120 -15.95 22.41 -3.11
CA ILE A 120 -15.06 22.58 -1.94
C ILE A 120 -15.87 22.97 -0.70
N ALA A 121 -16.88 23.84 -0.82
CA ALA A 121 -17.77 24.16 0.29
C ALA A 121 -18.52 22.92 0.82
N GLY A 122 -18.92 22.01 -0.08
CA GLY A 122 -19.53 20.72 0.28
C GLY A 122 -18.61 19.80 1.09
N PHE A 123 -17.29 19.99 1.04
CA PHE A 123 -16.33 19.15 1.76
C PHE A 123 -16.42 19.32 3.28
N GLU A 124 -16.96 20.44 3.78
CA GLU A 124 -17.18 20.65 5.22
C GLU A 124 -17.97 19.50 5.86
N ARG A 125 -19.07 19.09 5.23
CA ARG A 125 -19.92 18.01 5.73
C ARG A 125 -19.19 16.68 5.73
N LEU A 126 -18.40 16.42 4.68
CA LEU A 126 -17.61 15.20 4.56
C LEU A 126 -16.49 15.15 5.61
N MET A 127 -15.80 16.27 5.86
CA MET A 127 -14.76 16.36 6.90
C MET A 127 -15.31 16.08 8.30
N ARG A 128 -16.52 16.57 8.63
CA ARG A 128 -17.17 16.27 9.92
C ARG A 128 -17.48 14.79 10.15
N ARG A 129 -17.54 13.99 9.08
CA ARG A 129 -17.75 12.53 9.16
C ARG A 129 -16.47 11.74 8.96
N ALA A 130 -15.38 12.39 8.53
CA ALA A 130 -14.11 11.74 8.31
C ALA A 130 -13.47 11.31 9.64
N THR A 131 -12.82 10.15 9.62
CA THR A 131 -11.85 9.73 10.63
C THR A 131 -10.49 10.36 10.34
N VAL A 132 -10.12 10.39 9.05
CA VAL A 132 -8.88 11.01 8.59
C VAL A 132 -9.10 11.65 7.21
N VAL A 133 -8.52 12.82 7.01
CA VAL A 133 -8.41 13.49 5.71
C VAL A 133 -6.97 13.38 5.22
N THR A 134 -6.78 13.05 3.95
CA THR A 134 -5.46 12.77 3.37
C THR A 134 -5.06 13.79 2.31
N PRO A 135 -4.96 15.10 2.60
CA PRO A 135 -4.66 16.10 1.59
C PRO A 135 -3.19 16.05 1.14
N ASN A 136 -2.91 16.36 -0.13
CA ASN A 136 -1.58 16.80 -0.55
C ASN A 136 -1.33 18.26 -0.16
N LEU A 137 -0.12 18.79 -0.37
CA LEU A 137 0.21 20.16 0.02
C LEU A 137 -0.69 21.23 -0.62
N PRO A 138 -0.97 21.20 -1.95
CA PRO A 138 -1.95 22.10 -2.55
C PRO A 138 -3.36 22.00 -1.96
N GLU A 139 -3.88 20.78 -1.78
CA GLU A 139 -5.21 20.53 -1.20
C GLU A 139 -5.28 21.01 0.25
N LEU A 140 -4.21 20.81 1.02
CA LEU A 140 -4.10 21.27 2.41
C LEU A 140 -4.22 22.79 2.48
N ALA A 141 -3.53 23.51 1.59
CA ALA A 141 -3.63 24.97 1.53
C ALA A 141 -5.05 25.43 1.16
N ALA A 142 -5.69 24.77 0.19
CA ALA A 142 -7.06 25.07 -0.23
C ALA A 142 -8.11 24.82 0.88
N LEU A 143 -7.84 23.89 1.80
CA LEU A 143 -8.70 23.56 2.95
C LEU A 143 -8.38 24.37 4.21
N GLY A 144 -7.57 25.43 4.12
CA GLY A 144 -7.24 26.28 5.27
C GLY A 144 -6.14 25.71 6.18
N GLY A 145 -5.31 24.82 5.65
CA GLY A 145 -4.20 24.21 6.39
C GLY A 145 -4.65 23.12 7.36
N GLU A 146 -3.72 22.66 8.21
CA GLU A 146 -4.01 21.66 9.23
C GLU A 146 -5.13 22.14 10.16
N ALA A 147 -5.09 23.41 10.59
CA ALA A 147 -6.07 23.99 11.49
C ALA A 147 -7.49 24.02 10.89
N GLY A 148 -7.62 24.33 9.59
CA GLY A 148 -8.91 24.36 8.90
C GLY A 148 -9.59 22.98 8.90
N ILE A 149 -8.81 21.93 8.64
CA ILE A 149 -9.34 20.55 8.64
C ILE A 149 -9.61 20.07 10.06
N LEU A 150 -8.68 20.27 11.00
CA LEU A 150 -8.81 19.84 12.40
C LEU A 150 -10.01 20.49 13.10
N ALA A 151 -10.41 21.70 12.70
CA ALA A 151 -11.60 22.37 13.22
C ALA A 151 -12.90 21.59 12.97
N HIS A 152 -12.91 20.67 11.99
CA HIS A 152 -14.06 19.81 11.71
C HIS A 152 -14.03 18.47 12.45
N GLY A 153 -12.95 18.15 13.16
CA GLY A 153 -12.80 16.93 13.97
C GLY A 153 -11.90 15.80 13.46
N PRO A 154 -11.62 15.60 12.16
CA PRO A 154 -10.83 14.44 11.70
C PRO A 154 -9.33 14.62 11.98
N ALA A 155 -8.59 13.51 12.01
CA ALA A 155 -7.14 13.56 11.90
C ALA A 155 -6.71 14.00 10.48
N VAL A 156 -5.50 14.54 10.34
CA VAL A 156 -4.95 14.98 9.04
C VAL A 156 -3.68 14.20 8.73
N LEU A 157 -3.67 13.47 7.61
CA LEU A 157 -2.46 12.90 7.05
C LEU A 157 -1.92 13.83 5.96
N VAL A 158 -0.97 14.69 6.34
CA VAL A 158 -0.31 15.60 5.41
C VAL A 158 0.65 14.79 4.53
N LYS A 159 0.35 14.69 3.24
CA LYS A 159 1.15 13.93 2.26
C LYS A 159 2.31 14.78 1.72
N GLY A 160 3.54 14.34 1.94
CA GLY A 160 4.76 15.07 1.57
C GLY A 160 5.21 14.90 0.12
N GLY A 161 4.56 14.05 -0.68
CA GLY A 161 5.04 13.69 -2.02
C GLY A 161 5.26 14.87 -2.99
N HIS A 162 4.64 16.03 -2.73
CA HIS A 162 4.78 17.27 -3.50
C HIS A 162 5.86 18.22 -2.98
N ALA A 163 6.48 17.92 -1.84
CA ALA A 163 7.62 18.69 -1.34
C ALA A 163 8.87 18.39 -2.18
N ASP A 164 9.81 19.33 -2.20
CA ASP A 164 11.15 19.11 -2.76
C ASP A 164 12.02 18.26 -1.82
N GLY A 165 13.07 17.66 -2.37
CA GLY A 165 14.07 16.91 -1.62
C GLY A 165 14.06 15.40 -1.84
N ASP A 166 15.10 14.77 -1.30
CA ASP A 166 15.40 13.34 -1.50
C ASP A 166 14.49 12.41 -0.69
N ASP A 167 13.85 12.93 0.37
CA ASP A 167 12.92 12.19 1.22
C ASP A 167 11.48 12.68 1.04
N VAL A 168 10.54 11.75 1.19
CA VAL A 168 9.10 12.04 1.26
C VAL A 168 8.66 11.86 2.70
N ILE A 169 8.16 12.95 3.29
CA ILE A 169 7.73 12.99 4.70
C ILE A 169 6.21 13.08 4.79
N ASP A 170 5.58 12.07 5.38
CA ASP A 170 4.15 12.09 5.69
C ASP A 170 3.95 12.27 7.20
N ARG A 171 3.00 13.13 7.59
CA ARG A 171 2.75 13.49 9.00
C ARG A 171 1.29 13.25 9.35
N LEU A 172 1.04 12.54 10.43
CA LEU A 172 -0.29 12.39 11.01
C LEU A 172 -0.46 13.39 12.15
N VAL A 173 -1.41 14.29 12.00
CA VAL A 173 -1.69 15.38 12.93
C VAL A 173 -3.11 15.27 13.46
N THR A 174 -3.27 15.56 14.74
CA THR A 174 -4.54 15.63 15.47
C THR A 174 -4.65 16.96 16.20
N THR A 175 -5.75 17.21 16.92
CA THR A 175 -5.88 18.38 17.80
C THR A 175 -4.83 18.42 18.90
N ASP A 176 -4.24 17.27 19.25
CA ASP A 176 -3.17 17.15 20.26
C ASP A 176 -1.76 17.34 19.65
N GLY A 177 -1.67 17.58 18.34
CA GLY A 177 -0.43 17.76 17.59
C GLY A 177 -0.06 16.57 16.71
N GLU A 178 1.21 16.49 16.31
CA GLU A 178 1.74 15.40 15.50
C GLU A 178 1.88 14.11 16.32
N VAL A 179 1.15 13.08 15.93
CA VAL A 179 1.11 11.79 16.63
C VAL A 179 1.94 10.71 15.94
N ALA A 180 2.26 10.89 14.65
CA ALA A 180 3.14 10.01 13.91
C ALA A 180 3.78 10.72 12.70
N ARG A 181 4.96 10.25 12.32
CA ARG A 181 5.73 10.72 11.17
C ARG A 181 6.37 9.53 10.48
N TRP A 182 6.36 9.56 9.16
CA TRP A 182 7.11 8.63 8.34
C TRP A 182 7.98 9.38 7.35
N SER A 183 9.19 8.88 7.13
CA SER A 183 10.16 9.43 6.18
C SER A 183 10.76 8.27 5.41
N ASP A 184 10.74 8.35 4.09
CA ASP A 184 11.37 7.36 3.22
C ASP A 184 11.99 8.04 1.99
N PRO A 185 13.04 7.46 1.40
CA PRO A 185 13.62 7.99 0.17
C PRO A 185 12.59 8.07 -0.95
N ARG A 186 12.65 9.16 -1.71
CA ARG A 186 11.86 9.38 -2.92
C ARG A 186 12.20 8.31 -3.95
N ILE A 187 11.15 7.78 -4.60
CA ILE A 187 11.30 6.85 -5.71
C ILE A 187 11.22 7.68 -6.98
N ASP A 188 12.30 7.73 -7.75
CA ASP A 188 12.34 8.40 -9.04
C ASP A 188 11.58 7.58 -10.09
N THR A 189 10.37 8.04 -10.40
CA THR A 189 9.51 7.41 -11.41
C THR A 189 8.46 8.40 -11.91
N ARG A 190 8.14 8.32 -13.20
CA ARG A 190 6.99 9.05 -13.78
C ARG A 190 5.64 8.36 -13.51
N HIS A 191 5.67 7.13 -13.00
CA HIS A 191 4.49 6.29 -12.82
C HIS A 191 3.80 6.53 -11.47
N THR A 192 3.37 7.77 -11.25
CA THR A 192 2.79 8.24 -9.98
C THR A 192 1.28 8.44 -10.03
N HIS A 193 0.64 8.10 -11.15
CA HIS A 193 -0.80 8.26 -11.33
C HIS A 193 -1.56 7.37 -10.34
N GLY A 194 -2.45 7.98 -9.55
CA GLY A 194 -3.26 7.28 -8.54
C GLY A 194 -2.59 6.99 -7.20
N THR A 195 -1.42 7.57 -6.91
CA THR A 195 -0.75 7.45 -5.59
C THR A 195 -1.66 7.85 -4.41
N GLY A 196 -2.34 9.00 -4.51
CA GLY A 196 -3.29 9.47 -3.49
C GLY A 196 -4.46 8.50 -3.27
N CYS A 197 -5.15 8.10 -4.34
CA CYS A 197 -6.28 7.16 -4.27
C CYS A 197 -5.85 5.81 -3.65
N THR A 198 -4.69 5.31 -4.06
CA THR A 198 -4.12 4.06 -3.54
C THR A 198 -3.81 4.18 -2.04
N LEU A 199 -3.18 5.28 -1.60
CA LEU A 199 -2.90 5.49 -0.18
C LEU A 199 -4.19 5.52 0.65
N ALA A 200 -5.16 6.35 0.25
CA ALA A 200 -6.43 6.48 0.95
C ALA A 200 -7.21 5.16 1.02
N SER A 201 -7.24 4.40 -0.08
CA SER A 201 -7.90 3.09 -0.12
C SER A 201 -7.20 2.05 0.75
N GLY A 202 -5.86 2.06 0.82
CA GLY A 202 -5.12 1.20 1.74
C GLY A 202 -5.37 1.53 3.20
N ILE A 203 -5.51 2.82 3.53
CA ILE A 203 -5.87 3.26 4.89
C ILE A 203 -7.29 2.79 5.23
N ALA A 204 -8.25 2.96 4.32
CA ALA A 204 -9.63 2.53 4.54
C ALA A 204 -9.72 1.01 4.74
N GLU A 205 -8.98 0.22 3.94
CA GLU A 205 -8.87 -1.23 4.14
C GLU A 205 -8.32 -1.58 5.53
N GLY A 206 -7.23 -0.93 5.94
CA GLY A 206 -6.64 -1.15 7.26
C GLY A 206 -7.59 -0.80 8.40
N LEU A 207 -8.31 0.32 8.31
CA LEU A 207 -9.29 0.72 9.31
C LEU A 207 -10.49 -0.23 9.34
N GLY A 208 -11.04 -0.63 8.19
CA GLY A 208 -12.12 -1.62 8.12
C GLY A 208 -11.72 -3.01 8.63
N ARG A 209 -10.43 -3.33 8.61
CA ARG A 209 -9.84 -4.53 9.24
C ARG A 209 -9.71 -4.39 10.78
N GLY A 210 -9.85 -3.19 11.32
CA GLY A 210 -9.68 -2.90 12.75
C GLY A 210 -8.24 -2.53 13.14
N LEU A 211 -7.38 -2.15 12.19
CA LEU A 211 -6.06 -1.63 12.52
C LEU A 211 -6.17 -0.23 13.14
N ALA A 212 -5.29 0.07 14.09
CA ALA A 212 -5.10 1.45 14.56
C ALA A 212 -4.65 2.35 13.40
N LEU A 213 -5.08 3.62 13.40
CA LEU A 213 -4.84 4.55 12.30
C LEU A 213 -3.36 4.66 11.88
N PRO A 214 -2.36 4.81 12.79
CA PRO A 214 -0.96 4.82 12.39
C PRO A 214 -0.50 3.52 11.70
N ALA A 215 -1.00 2.36 12.14
CA ALA A 215 -0.68 1.08 11.53
C ALA A 215 -1.32 0.92 10.15
N ALA A 216 -2.57 1.38 9.97
CA ALA A 216 -3.24 1.42 8.69
C ALA A 216 -2.48 2.31 7.68
N ILE A 217 -2.00 3.48 8.13
CA ILE A 217 -1.19 4.39 7.32
C ILE A 217 0.14 3.76 6.95
N ALA A 218 0.89 3.19 7.91
CA ALA A 218 2.17 2.55 7.64
C ALA A 218 2.04 1.42 6.60
N ARG A 219 1.00 0.58 6.72
CA ARG A 219 0.66 -0.48 5.77
C ARG A 219 0.37 0.08 4.37
N ALA A 220 -0.48 1.11 4.28
CA ALA A 220 -0.86 1.71 3.02
C ALA A 220 0.32 2.42 2.32
N ARG A 221 1.20 3.09 3.09
CA ARG A 221 2.43 3.68 2.56
C ARG A 221 3.36 2.62 1.98
N ARG A 222 3.58 1.51 2.69
CA ARG A 222 4.38 0.38 2.19
C ARG A 222 3.79 -0.16 0.88
N PHE A 223 2.46 -0.29 0.79
CA PHE A 223 1.78 -0.71 -0.44
C PHE A 223 2.08 0.23 -1.61
N VAL A 224 1.90 1.54 -1.42
CA VAL A 224 2.16 2.55 -2.47
C VAL A 224 3.61 2.50 -2.92
N ARG A 225 4.57 2.42 -2.00
CA ARG A 225 5.99 2.38 -2.32
C ARG A 225 6.38 1.16 -3.14
N VAL A 226 5.89 -0.02 -2.77
CA VAL A 226 6.10 -1.24 -3.57
C VAL A 226 5.43 -1.10 -4.94
N ALA A 227 4.21 -0.55 -5.02
CA ALA A 227 3.51 -0.35 -6.28
C ALA A 227 4.27 0.63 -7.21
N LEU A 228 4.91 1.67 -6.67
CA LEU A 228 5.76 2.59 -7.43
C LEU A 228 6.99 1.89 -8.01
N ARG A 229 7.67 1.05 -7.22
CA ARG A 229 8.83 0.27 -7.67
C ARG A 229 8.46 -0.77 -8.75
N GLU A 230 7.25 -1.27 -8.70
CA GLU A 230 6.74 -2.30 -9.61
C GLU A 230 5.95 -1.74 -10.81
N ALA A 231 6.06 -0.43 -11.07
CA ALA A 231 5.31 0.21 -12.14
C ALA A 231 5.53 -0.49 -13.50
N PRO A 232 4.46 -0.80 -14.26
CA PRO A 232 4.57 -1.62 -15.47
C PRO A 232 5.10 -0.85 -16.71
N GLY A 233 5.47 0.43 -16.58
CA GLY A 233 6.01 1.21 -17.70
C GLY A 233 4.97 1.72 -18.71
N PHE A 234 3.67 1.56 -18.44
CA PHE A 234 2.62 1.88 -19.42
C PHE A 234 2.38 3.37 -19.64
N GLY A 235 2.01 3.70 -20.88
CA GLY A 235 1.62 5.03 -21.33
C GLY A 235 2.79 6.00 -21.53
N ALA A 236 2.49 7.16 -22.13
CA ALA A 236 3.50 8.17 -22.50
C ALA A 236 3.58 9.36 -21.52
N GLY A 237 2.61 9.52 -20.61
CA GLY A 237 2.63 10.56 -19.57
C GLY A 237 2.79 9.99 -18.16
N HIS A 238 1.94 10.42 -17.22
CA HIS A 238 1.88 9.87 -15.87
C HIS A 238 1.23 8.49 -15.90
N GLY A 239 2.06 7.45 -15.83
CA GLY A 239 1.59 6.07 -15.93
C GLY A 239 1.07 5.50 -14.60
N PRO A 240 0.35 4.36 -14.64
CA PRO A 240 -0.16 3.69 -13.46
C PRO A 240 0.97 3.02 -12.66
N MET A 241 0.73 2.77 -11.38
CA MET A 241 1.59 1.96 -10.52
C MET A 241 1.37 0.45 -10.73
N GLY A 242 2.25 -0.37 -10.17
CA GLY A 242 2.24 -1.84 -10.26
C GLY A 242 1.43 -2.56 -9.18
N HIS A 243 0.15 -2.20 -8.96
CA HIS A 243 -0.68 -2.77 -7.88
C HIS A 243 -0.66 -4.31 -7.84
N ALA A 244 -0.76 -4.97 -9.00
CA ALA A 244 -0.85 -6.42 -9.12
C ALA A 244 0.42 -7.17 -8.68
N ARG A 245 1.57 -6.48 -8.62
CA ARG A 245 2.87 -7.05 -8.22
C ARG A 245 3.23 -6.74 -6.77
N VAL A 246 2.38 -5.98 -6.06
CA VAL A 246 2.58 -5.70 -4.65
C VAL A 246 2.45 -7.00 -3.86
N ARG A 247 3.47 -7.28 -3.04
CA ARG A 247 3.50 -8.35 -2.05
C ARG A 247 3.92 -7.70 -0.75
N LEU A 248 3.01 -7.64 0.22
CA LEU A 248 3.34 -7.18 1.56
C LEU A 248 3.65 -8.40 2.42
N ASP A 249 4.77 -9.04 2.12
CA ASP A 249 5.26 -10.14 2.92
C ASP A 249 5.55 -9.60 4.33
N GLY A 250 5.03 -10.27 5.36
CA GLY A 250 5.09 -9.80 6.75
C GLY A 250 3.87 -8.98 7.21
N ALA A 251 3.17 -8.26 6.33
CA ALA A 251 2.06 -7.37 6.73
C ALA A 251 0.73 -8.09 6.97
N THR A 252 0.62 -9.37 6.61
CA THR A 252 -0.53 -10.19 6.99
C THR A 252 -0.39 -10.58 8.46
N ALA A 253 -1.50 -10.76 9.17
CA ALA A 253 -1.46 -11.23 10.56
C ALA A 253 -0.95 -12.68 10.60
N GLY A 254 0.37 -12.89 10.53
CA GLY A 254 0.99 -14.21 10.49
C GLY A 254 2.38 -14.23 9.86
N MET A 255 3.08 -15.35 10.04
CA MET A 255 4.36 -15.63 9.39
C MET A 255 4.13 -15.94 7.91
N VAL A 256 4.95 -15.37 7.01
CA VAL A 256 4.87 -15.65 5.57
C VAL A 256 6.15 -16.34 5.10
N ALA A 257 6.03 -17.60 4.66
CA ALA A 257 7.12 -18.30 3.98
C ALA A 257 7.34 -17.67 2.60
N ASN A 258 8.50 -17.06 2.37
CA ASN A 258 8.75 -16.31 1.14
C ASN A 258 10.17 -16.44 0.59
N GLN A 259 11.07 -17.11 1.32
CA GLN A 259 12.40 -17.39 0.86
C GLN A 259 12.89 -18.77 1.30
N VAL A 260 13.61 -19.44 0.40
CA VAL A 260 14.41 -20.63 0.70
C VAL A 260 15.84 -20.36 0.26
N THR A 261 16.83 -20.67 1.11
CA THR A 261 18.25 -20.65 0.75
C THR A 261 18.78 -22.08 0.71
N LEU A 262 19.39 -22.45 -0.41
CA LEU A 262 19.98 -23.76 -0.65
C LEU A 262 21.51 -23.69 -0.62
N PRO A 263 22.20 -24.66 -0.01
CA PRO A 263 23.64 -24.76 -0.12
C PRO A 263 24.04 -25.08 -1.57
N SER A 264 25.15 -24.51 -2.03
CA SER A 264 25.71 -24.75 -3.35
C SER A 264 27.20 -25.08 -3.26
N THR A 265 27.61 -26.22 -3.80
CA THR A 265 29.03 -26.60 -3.89
C THR A 265 29.69 -26.10 -5.18
N ASP A 266 28.87 -25.80 -6.20
CA ASP A 266 29.28 -25.23 -7.48
C ASP A 266 28.34 -24.08 -7.82
N TYR A 267 28.81 -22.85 -7.60
CA TYR A 267 28.03 -21.64 -7.80
C TYR A 267 27.55 -21.49 -9.24
N ASP A 268 28.46 -21.60 -10.20
CA ASP A 268 28.17 -21.33 -11.62
C ASP A 268 27.20 -22.38 -12.17
N ALA A 269 27.37 -23.66 -11.80
CA ALA A 269 26.44 -24.71 -12.18
C ALA A 269 25.03 -24.48 -11.61
N SER A 270 24.93 -24.09 -10.33
CA SER A 270 23.65 -23.79 -9.69
C SER A 270 22.97 -22.58 -10.33
N VAL A 271 23.71 -21.50 -10.61
CA VAL A 271 23.16 -20.32 -11.31
C VAL A 271 22.62 -20.70 -12.68
N GLY A 272 23.39 -21.48 -13.46
CA GLY A 272 22.96 -21.95 -14.78
C GLY A 272 21.71 -22.83 -14.70
N PHE A 273 21.65 -23.74 -13.72
CA PHE A 273 20.51 -24.63 -13.51
C PHE A 273 19.23 -23.87 -13.20
N TYR A 274 19.25 -22.98 -12.19
CA TYR A 274 18.05 -22.24 -11.80
C TYR A 274 17.59 -21.23 -12.87
N GLY A 275 18.52 -20.63 -13.61
CA GLY A 275 18.19 -19.83 -14.79
C GLY A 275 17.49 -20.66 -15.87
N ALA A 276 17.95 -21.89 -16.15
CA ALA A 276 17.33 -22.79 -17.12
C ALA A 276 15.93 -23.27 -16.71
N LEU A 277 15.61 -23.29 -15.41
CA LEU A 277 14.26 -23.55 -14.89
C LEU A 277 13.30 -22.36 -15.00
N GLY A 278 13.78 -21.20 -15.50
CA GLY A 278 12.96 -20.02 -15.72
C GLY A 278 12.83 -19.12 -14.49
N LEU A 279 13.73 -19.23 -13.51
CA LEU A 279 13.77 -18.28 -12.40
C LEU A 279 14.57 -17.02 -12.80
N SER A 280 14.01 -15.85 -12.52
CA SER A 280 14.66 -14.56 -12.78
C SER A 280 15.73 -14.29 -11.73
N ARG A 281 16.99 -14.13 -12.12
CA ARG A 281 18.07 -13.79 -11.19
C ARG A 281 18.00 -12.31 -10.81
N ILE A 282 17.69 -12.02 -9.56
CA ILE A 282 17.46 -10.65 -9.05
C ILE A 282 18.63 -10.11 -8.23
N ILE A 283 19.50 -10.97 -7.70
CA ILE A 283 20.74 -10.61 -7.00
C ILE A 283 21.84 -11.57 -7.45
N ASP A 284 23.04 -11.05 -7.71
CA ASP A 284 24.23 -11.81 -8.09
C ASP A 284 25.44 -11.30 -7.32
N ALA A 285 26.07 -12.16 -6.52
CA ALA A 285 27.24 -11.87 -5.68
C ALA A 285 28.22 -13.06 -5.74
N PRO A 286 28.83 -13.30 -6.90
CA PRO A 286 29.73 -14.43 -7.12
C PRO A 286 31.00 -14.35 -6.25
N PRO A 287 31.61 -15.50 -5.92
CA PRO A 287 31.10 -16.86 -6.15
C PRO A 287 30.18 -17.34 -5.01
N ARG A 288 29.69 -16.42 -4.17
CA ARG A 288 29.09 -16.77 -2.88
C ARG A 288 27.57 -16.89 -2.93
N TYR A 289 26.86 -15.96 -3.55
CA TYR A 289 25.42 -15.85 -3.33
C TYR A 289 24.68 -15.39 -4.58
N ALA A 290 23.56 -16.03 -4.88
CA ALA A 290 22.61 -15.54 -5.88
C ALA A 290 21.19 -15.69 -5.35
N ARG A 291 20.31 -14.76 -5.73
CA ARG A 291 18.88 -14.82 -5.44
C ARG A 291 18.09 -14.77 -6.73
N PHE A 292 17.12 -15.64 -6.82
CA PHE A 292 16.19 -15.79 -7.92
C PHE A 292 14.76 -15.51 -7.44
N GLU A 293 13.93 -15.02 -8.34
CA GLU A 293 12.51 -14.78 -8.14
C GLU A 293 11.70 -15.70 -9.05
N ALA A 294 10.76 -16.43 -8.47
CA ALA A 294 9.79 -17.22 -9.20
C ALA A 294 8.64 -16.31 -9.68
N ALA A 295 7.87 -16.76 -10.67
CA ALA A 295 6.72 -16.01 -11.21
C ALA A 295 5.68 -15.58 -10.14
N GLY A 296 5.57 -16.34 -9.04
CA GLY A 296 4.71 -16.02 -7.90
C GLY A 296 5.23 -14.94 -6.93
N GLY A 297 6.49 -14.52 -7.06
CA GLY A 297 7.17 -13.55 -6.19
C GLY A 297 7.94 -14.16 -5.01
N THR A 298 7.84 -15.47 -4.80
CA THR A 298 8.69 -16.22 -3.85
C THR A 298 10.12 -16.23 -4.36
N THR A 299 11.08 -16.10 -3.45
CA THR A 299 12.49 -16.09 -3.80
C THR A 299 13.21 -17.38 -3.43
N LEU A 300 14.09 -17.84 -4.29
CA LEU A 300 15.03 -18.93 -4.05
C LEU A 300 16.43 -18.33 -4.02
N SER A 301 17.23 -18.66 -3.02
CA SER A 301 18.64 -18.26 -2.98
C SER A 301 19.55 -19.47 -2.98
N ILE A 302 20.75 -19.29 -3.50
CA ILE A 302 21.86 -20.22 -3.30
C ILE A 302 22.97 -19.51 -2.52
N GLU A 303 23.61 -20.24 -1.62
CA GLU A 303 24.81 -19.77 -0.93
C GLU A 303 25.91 -20.82 -1.01
N ALA A 304 27.12 -20.40 -1.39
CA ALA A 304 28.27 -21.27 -1.56
C ALA A 304 28.78 -21.72 -0.19
N MET A 305 28.62 -23.01 0.08
CA MET A 305 28.98 -23.64 1.36
C MET A 305 29.44 -25.08 1.12
N ALA A 306 30.25 -25.64 2.03
CA ALA A 306 30.60 -27.05 1.99
C ALA A 306 29.35 -27.92 2.22
N HIS A 307 29.26 -29.05 1.52
CA HIS A 307 28.05 -29.91 1.52
C HIS A 307 27.68 -30.44 2.92
N ASP A 308 28.68 -30.59 3.79
CA ASP A 308 28.56 -31.23 5.09
C ASP A 308 28.16 -30.25 6.22
N ASP A 309 28.14 -28.94 5.95
CA ASP A 309 27.96 -27.95 7.02
C ASP A 309 26.48 -27.62 7.29
N ILE A 310 25.59 -27.53 6.29
CA ILE A 310 24.23 -26.98 6.49
C ILE A 310 23.22 -27.42 5.39
N GLY A 311 22.01 -27.87 5.79
CA GLY A 311 20.88 -28.13 4.88
C GLY A 311 20.13 -26.86 4.40
N ALA A 312 19.02 -27.02 3.68
CA ALA A 312 18.21 -25.87 3.25
C ALA A 312 17.68 -25.05 4.44
N VAL A 313 17.63 -23.72 4.28
CA VAL A 313 17.04 -22.80 5.27
C VAL A 313 15.75 -22.22 4.72
N VAL A 314 14.67 -22.34 5.47
CA VAL A 314 13.37 -21.75 5.14
C VAL A 314 13.17 -20.47 5.93
N TYR A 315 12.83 -19.38 5.25
CA TYR A 315 12.68 -18.06 5.82
C TYR A 315 11.20 -17.67 5.93
N PHE A 316 10.82 -17.18 7.10
CA PHE A 316 9.51 -16.65 7.42
C PHE A 316 9.63 -15.17 7.75
N GLU A 317 9.03 -14.33 6.90
CA GLU A 317 8.98 -12.90 7.18
C GLU A 317 7.88 -12.59 8.20
N VAL A 318 8.20 -11.70 9.13
CA VAL A 318 7.32 -11.22 10.20
C VAL A 318 7.36 -9.71 10.32
N ASP A 319 6.23 -9.10 10.66
CA ASP A 319 6.15 -7.64 10.89
C ASP A 319 6.88 -7.19 12.16
N ASP A 320 6.87 -8.01 13.21
CA ASP A 320 7.52 -7.75 14.49
C ASP A 320 8.34 -8.98 14.87
N LEU A 321 9.65 -8.89 14.63
CA LEU A 321 10.59 -9.97 14.90
C LEU A 321 10.71 -10.29 16.38
N ASP A 322 10.74 -9.27 17.25
CA ASP A 322 10.89 -9.47 18.69
C ASP A 322 9.68 -10.18 19.27
N ALA A 323 8.47 -9.78 18.86
CA ALA A 323 7.25 -10.46 19.27
C ALA A 323 7.18 -11.90 18.73
N ALA A 324 7.64 -12.15 17.51
CA ALA A 324 7.69 -13.50 16.94
C ALA A 324 8.68 -14.41 17.69
N ILE A 325 9.87 -13.91 18.02
CA ILE A 325 10.88 -14.61 18.83
C ILE A 325 10.32 -14.91 20.22
N ALA A 326 9.69 -13.92 20.87
CA ALA A 326 9.10 -14.10 22.19
C ALA A 326 8.02 -15.20 22.19
N ARG A 327 7.14 -15.23 21.18
CA ARG A 327 6.14 -16.30 21.01
C ARG A 327 6.79 -17.66 20.80
N ALA A 328 7.82 -17.75 19.95
CA ALA A 328 8.52 -19.01 19.68
C ALA A 328 9.23 -19.55 20.94
N ARG A 329 9.93 -18.68 21.68
CA ARG A 329 10.58 -19.05 22.97
C ARG A 329 9.56 -19.49 24.02
N ALA A 330 8.41 -18.80 24.11
CA ALA A 330 7.32 -19.19 25.01
C ALA A 330 6.72 -20.57 24.67
N ALA A 331 6.77 -20.97 23.39
CA ALA A 331 6.38 -22.29 22.92
C ALA A 331 7.48 -23.37 23.09
N GLY A 332 8.64 -23.02 23.68
CA GLY A 332 9.75 -23.94 23.93
C GLY A 332 10.75 -24.09 22.78
N ALA A 333 10.63 -23.28 21.72
CA ALA A 333 11.60 -23.30 20.62
C ALA A 333 12.93 -22.64 21.05
N VAL A 334 14.04 -23.23 20.62
CA VAL A 334 15.37 -22.62 20.73
C VAL A 334 15.54 -21.66 19.56
N VAL A 335 15.58 -20.36 19.87
CA VAL A 335 15.70 -19.28 18.89
C VAL A 335 16.88 -18.40 19.26
N SER A 336 17.78 -18.14 18.30
CA SER A 336 18.91 -17.23 18.48
C SER A 336 18.42 -15.83 18.86
N ASP A 337 19.32 -15.02 19.40
CA ASP A 337 19.04 -13.59 19.50
C ASP A 337 18.96 -12.99 18.08
N PRO A 338 18.12 -11.96 17.90
CA PRO A 338 17.97 -11.29 16.62
C PRO A 338 19.23 -10.49 16.28
N VAL A 339 19.64 -10.56 15.01
CA VAL A 339 20.83 -9.89 14.47
C VAL A 339 20.42 -8.92 13.38
N ASP A 340 20.87 -7.67 13.48
CA ASP A 340 20.76 -6.68 12.42
C ASP A 340 21.85 -6.93 11.38
N GLU A 341 21.44 -7.26 10.17
CA GLU A 341 22.36 -7.62 9.11
C GLU A 341 22.79 -6.42 8.29
N ARG A 342 24.03 -6.46 7.79
CA ARG A 342 24.62 -5.38 6.97
C ARG A 342 23.85 -5.06 5.68
N TRP A 343 22.98 -5.97 5.25
CA TRP A 343 22.13 -5.82 4.07
C TRP A 343 20.71 -5.31 4.40
N GLY A 344 20.49 -4.81 5.62
CA GLY A 344 19.33 -4.00 5.96
C GLY A 344 18.08 -4.79 6.35
N TRP A 345 18.21 -6.06 6.75
CA TRP A 345 17.15 -6.79 7.43
C TRP A 345 17.61 -7.27 8.80
N ARG A 346 16.67 -7.67 9.65
CA ARG A 346 16.96 -8.27 10.96
C ARG A 346 16.48 -9.71 10.96
N GLU A 347 17.26 -10.64 11.52
CA GLU A 347 16.94 -12.06 11.47
C GLU A 347 17.28 -12.83 12.75
N ALA A 348 16.59 -13.95 12.97
CA ALA A 348 16.85 -14.90 14.05
C ALA A 348 16.68 -16.34 13.54
N LEU A 349 17.65 -17.18 13.86
CA LEU A 349 17.65 -18.59 13.49
C LEU A 349 16.95 -19.44 14.55
N LEU A 350 16.24 -20.46 14.10
CA LEU A 350 15.64 -21.47 14.95
C LEU A 350 15.67 -22.83 14.28
N SER A 351 15.51 -23.88 15.09
CA SER A 351 15.34 -25.25 14.61
C SER A 351 13.97 -25.78 15.00
N ASP A 352 13.33 -26.51 14.09
CA ASP A 352 12.15 -27.28 14.44
C ASP A 352 12.52 -28.55 15.26
N PRO A 353 11.55 -29.30 15.79
CA PRO A 353 11.83 -30.52 16.56
C PRO A 353 12.57 -31.63 15.78
N ALA A 354 12.60 -31.57 14.45
CA ALA A 354 13.31 -32.52 13.59
C ALA A 354 14.72 -32.02 13.21
N GLY A 355 15.12 -30.82 13.64
CA GLY A 355 16.42 -30.23 13.33
C GLY A 355 16.45 -29.46 12.00
N ASN A 356 15.31 -29.21 11.36
CA ASN A 356 15.25 -28.37 10.17
C ASN A 356 15.52 -26.91 10.54
N ARG A 357 16.34 -26.23 9.73
CA ARG A 357 16.71 -24.85 9.96
C ARG A 357 15.69 -23.89 9.40
N LEU A 358 15.23 -22.99 10.26
CA LEU A 358 14.33 -21.92 9.91
C LEU A 358 14.98 -20.57 10.23
N CYS A 359 14.50 -19.53 9.59
CA CYS A 359 14.86 -18.16 9.87
C CYS A 359 13.61 -17.30 10.01
N LEU A 360 13.43 -16.63 11.15
CA LEU A 360 12.47 -15.55 11.29
C LEU A 360 13.19 -14.26 10.93
N TYR A 361 12.61 -13.43 10.08
CA TYR A 361 13.26 -12.19 9.69
C TYR A 361 12.27 -11.08 9.38
N GLN A 362 12.77 -9.85 9.40
CA GLN A 362 12.04 -8.62 9.12
C GLN A 362 12.88 -7.78 8.17
N ALA A 363 12.46 -7.67 6.91
CA ALA A 363 13.23 -7.04 5.85
C ALA A 363 12.51 -5.89 5.14
N GLY A 364 11.18 -5.90 5.14
CA GLY A 364 10.39 -4.88 4.46
C GLY A 364 10.75 -4.79 2.97
N GLU A 365 10.98 -3.57 2.47
CA GLU A 365 11.31 -3.37 1.05
C GLU A 365 12.68 -3.94 0.65
N MET A 366 13.63 -4.06 1.58
CA MET A 366 15.02 -4.49 1.29
C MET A 366 15.11 -5.94 0.81
N ARG A 367 14.11 -6.78 1.12
CA ARG A 367 14.07 -8.16 0.63
C ARG A 367 13.99 -8.22 -0.89
N ARG A 368 13.04 -7.47 -1.46
CA ARG A 368 12.77 -7.48 -2.90
C ARG A 368 13.55 -6.39 -3.61
N PHE A 369 13.72 -5.23 -3.00
CA PHE A 369 14.27 -4.06 -3.66
C PHE A 369 15.50 -3.51 -2.91
N PRO A 370 16.53 -4.33 -2.68
CA PRO A 370 17.78 -3.81 -2.15
C PRO A 370 18.46 -2.90 -3.21
N PRO A 371 19.32 -1.95 -2.79
CA PRO A 371 20.07 -1.09 -3.71
C PRO A 371 20.94 -1.83 -4.74
N TRP A 372 21.28 -3.10 -4.50
CA TRP A 372 22.06 -3.97 -5.39
C TRP A 372 21.20 -4.97 -6.18
N ARG A 373 19.87 -4.75 -6.28
CA ARG A 373 19.02 -5.55 -7.18
C ARG A 373 19.45 -5.32 -8.63
N ILE A 374 19.45 -6.38 -9.43
CA ILE A 374 19.68 -6.29 -10.87
C ILE A 374 18.49 -5.56 -11.51
N ALA A 375 18.74 -4.46 -12.22
CA ALA A 375 17.73 -3.51 -12.68
C ALA A 375 16.73 -4.10 -13.71
N ASP A 376 17.15 -5.11 -14.48
CA ASP A 376 16.39 -5.69 -15.60
C ASP A 376 16.14 -7.22 -15.46
N ALA A 377 16.02 -7.70 -14.21
CA ALA A 377 15.87 -9.13 -13.89
C ALA A 377 14.49 -9.74 -14.22
#